data_AF-A0A9X7PJE1-F1
#
_entry.id   AF-A0A9X7PJE1-F1
#
_cell.length_a   1.000
_cell.length_b   1.000
_cell.length_c   1.000
_cell.angle_alpha   90.00
_cell.angle_beta   90.00
_cell.angle_gamma   90.00
#
_symmetry.space_group_name_H-M   'P 1'
#
loop_
_entity.id
_entity.type
_entity.pdbx_description
1 polymer ?
#
loop_
_entity_poly.entity_id
_entity_poly.type
_entity_poly.pdbx_seq_one_letter_code
_entity_poly.pdbx_strand_id
1 'polypeptide(L)'
;MLSAGIDGTIAVVAGLALALRIADDKSFGVFWAVAAGGVLGVSFVHHVLGAVLFRTTVGKFLLFTRVVRAEDSGRPRFWRAVRRWLLGLTWLPMLPVWNLLGEDGPYEDGCGLRYVRSKDLR
;
A
#
# COMPACT_ATOMS: atom_id res chain seq x y z
N MET A 1 6.58 -5.64 -8.29
CA MET A 1 5.27 -5.74 -8.97
C MET A 1 4.33 -6.74 -8.28
N LEU A 2 4.66 -8.03 -8.18
CA LEU A 2 3.74 -9.06 -7.64
C LEU A 2 3.23 -8.78 -6.21
N SER A 3 4.10 -8.41 -5.27
CA SER A 3 3.67 -8.10 -3.89
C SER A 3 2.70 -6.92 -3.81
N ALA A 4 2.90 -5.90 -4.64
CA ALA A 4 1.99 -4.75 -4.73
C ALA A 4 0.63 -5.15 -5.31
N GLY A 5 0.62 -6.05 -6.31
CA GLY A 5 -0.61 -6.63 -6.84
C GLY A 5 -1.40 -7.38 -5.75
N ILE A 6 -0.74 -8.29 -5.02
CA ILE A 6 -1.36 -9.03 -3.91
C ILE A 6 -1.95 -8.08 -2.85
N ASP A 7 -1.15 -7.10 -2.40
CA ASP A 7 -1.61 -6.14 -1.40
C ASP A 7 -2.79 -5.28 -1.90
N GLY A 8 -2.73 -4.85 -3.16
CA GLY A 8 -3.79 -4.08 -3.80
C GLY A 8 -5.09 -4.89 -3.94
N THR A 9 -4.99 -6.16 -4.33
CA THR A 9 -6.15 -7.06 -4.38
C THR A 9 -6.78 -7.23 -3.01
N ILE A 10 -5.98 -7.42 -1.95
CA ILE A 10 -6.49 -7.51 -0.58
C ILE A 10 -7.27 -6.24 -0.21
N ALA A 11 -6.70 -5.05 -0.46
CA ALA A 11 -7.35 -3.78 -0.14
C ALA A 11 -8.67 -3.57 -0.89
N VAL A 12 -8.69 -3.85 -2.20
CA VAL A 12 -9.88 -3.70 -3.04
C VAL A 12 -10.96 -4.70 -2.64
N VAL A 13 -10.63 -5.99 -2.57
CA VAL A 13 -11.62 -7.03 -2.26
C VAL A 13 -12.21 -6.85 -0.87
N ALA A 14 -11.38 -6.61 0.15
CA ALA A 14 -11.87 -6.42 1.51
C ALA A 14 -12.65 -5.11 1.67
N GLY A 15 -12.23 -4.03 1.00
CA GLY A 15 -12.96 -2.75 1.02
C GLY A 15 -14.33 -2.84 0.33
N LEU A 16 -14.41 -3.51 -0.82
CA LEU A 16 -15.68 -3.77 -1.50
C LEU A 16 -16.57 -4.72 -0.70
N ALA A 17 -16.01 -5.77 -0.13
CA ALA A 17 -16.76 -6.69 0.74
C ALA A 17 -17.35 -5.94 1.95
N LEU A 18 -16.61 -4.99 2.54
CA LEU A 18 -17.12 -4.15 3.62
C LEU A 18 -18.30 -3.28 3.16
N ALA A 19 -18.20 -2.68 1.98
CA ALA A 19 -19.29 -1.87 1.42
C ALA A 19 -20.54 -2.70 1.12
N LEU A 20 -20.38 -3.90 0.54
CA LEU A 20 -21.48 -4.84 0.32
C LEU A 20 -22.14 -5.29 1.63
N ARG A 21 -21.45 -5.22 2.78
CA ARG A 21 -22.03 -5.59 4.08
C ARG A 21 -22.75 -4.45 4.78
N ILE A 22 -22.41 -3.20 4.47
CA ILE A 22 -22.87 -2.02 5.20
C ILE A 22 -23.83 -1.16 4.37
N ALA A 23 -23.74 -1.23 3.05
CA ALA A 23 -24.39 -0.27 2.15
C ALA A 23 -25.02 -0.90 0.90
N ASP A 24 -25.26 -2.22 0.86
CA ASP A 24 -25.88 -2.88 -0.31
C ASP A 24 -27.31 -2.40 -0.61
N ASP A 25 -28.03 -1.95 0.42
CA ASP A 25 -29.37 -1.39 0.35
C ASP A 25 -29.39 0.13 0.07
N LYS A 26 -28.23 0.78 -0.02
CA LYS A 26 -28.13 2.23 -0.18
C LYS A 26 -28.18 2.67 -1.64
N SER A 27 -28.43 3.96 -1.84
CA SER A 27 -28.36 4.56 -3.17
C SER A 27 -26.97 4.37 -3.78
N PHE A 28 -26.92 4.35 -5.12
CA PHE A 28 -25.68 4.17 -5.88
C PHE A 28 -24.54 5.09 -5.40
N GLY A 29 -24.84 6.38 -5.17
CA GLY A 29 -23.85 7.34 -4.71
C GLY A 29 -23.31 7.03 -3.31
N VAL A 30 -24.19 6.64 -2.37
CA VAL A 30 -23.79 6.28 -1.00
C VAL A 30 -22.97 4.99 -1.00
N PHE A 31 -23.39 3.98 -1.78
CA PHE A 31 -22.66 2.72 -1.91
C PHE A 31 -21.22 2.97 -2.36
N TRP A 32 -21.01 3.75 -3.42
CA TRP A 32 -19.67 4.02 -3.94
C TRP A 32 -18.82 4.89 -3.01
N ALA A 33 -19.43 5.80 -2.26
CA ALA A 33 -18.72 6.55 -1.23
C ALA A 33 -18.22 5.63 -0.10
N VAL A 34 -19.05 4.69 0.36
CA VAL A 34 -18.68 3.68 1.36
C VAL A 34 -17.63 2.72 0.80
N ALA A 35 -17.76 2.29 -0.46
CA ALA A 35 -16.77 1.45 -1.14
C ALA A 35 -15.40 2.14 -1.22
N ALA A 36 -15.35 3.39 -1.68
CA ALA A 36 -14.12 4.16 -1.75
C ALA A 36 -13.49 4.33 -0.36
N GLY A 37 -14.29 4.70 0.64
CA GLY A 37 -13.84 4.81 2.04
C GLY A 37 -13.33 3.49 2.62
N GLY A 38 -14.02 2.38 2.34
CA GLY A 38 -13.64 1.04 2.76
C GLY A 38 -12.32 0.58 2.14
N VAL A 39 -12.16 0.74 0.82
CA VAL A 39 -10.92 0.40 0.11
C VAL A 39 -9.75 1.25 0.62
N LEU A 40 -9.94 2.57 0.77
CA LEU A 40 -8.90 3.46 1.30
C LEU A 40 -8.55 3.14 2.76
N GLY A 41 -9.56 2.86 3.60
CA GLY A 41 -9.37 2.50 5.00
C GLY A 41 -8.64 1.18 5.19
N VAL A 42 -9.04 0.13 4.47
CA VAL A 42 -8.34 -1.16 4.49
C VAL A 42 -6.93 -1.00 3.93
N SER A 43 -6.76 -0.28 2.82
CA SER A 43 -5.45 0.03 2.24
C SER A 43 -4.54 0.72 3.25
N PHE A 44 -5.05 1.72 3.98
CA PHE A 44 -4.31 2.44 5.01
C PHE A 44 -3.86 1.50 6.13
N VAL A 45 -4.77 0.72 6.72
CA VAL A 45 -4.45 -0.22 7.79
C VAL A 45 -3.40 -1.23 7.31
N HIS A 46 -3.61 -1.81 6.15
CA HIS A 46 -2.73 -2.84 5.57
C HIS A 46 -1.33 -2.30 5.27
N HIS A 47 -1.23 -1.13 4.63
CA HIS A 47 0.05 -0.58 4.18
C HIS A 47 0.79 0.25 5.23
N VAL A 48 0.08 0.99 6.09
CA VAL A 48 0.69 1.86 7.10
C VAL A 48 0.92 1.08 8.38
N LEU A 49 -0.14 0.54 8.99
CA LEU A 49 0.00 -0.19 10.25
C LEU A 49 0.76 -1.49 10.06
N GLY A 50 0.51 -2.20 8.96
CA GLY A 50 1.30 -3.39 8.60
C GLY A 50 2.79 -3.10 8.51
N ALA A 51 3.18 -2.01 7.82
CA ALA A 51 4.58 -1.64 7.69
C ALA A 51 5.22 -1.20 9.02
N VAL A 52 4.50 -0.46 9.86
CA VAL A 52 5.03 0.00 11.16
C VAL A 52 5.18 -1.16 12.15
N LEU A 53 4.14 -1.99 12.27
CA LEU A 53 4.08 -3.07 13.25
C LEU A 53 4.89 -4.29 12.82
N PHE A 54 4.76 -4.73 11.57
CA PHE A 54 5.34 -5.98 11.09
C PHE A 54 6.52 -5.81 10.13
N ARG A 55 6.90 -4.56 9.82
CA ARG A 55 7.92 -4.24 8.78
C ARG A 55 7.57 -4.86 7.44
N THR A 56 6.31 -5.15 7.16
CA THR A 56 5.88 -5.85 5.95
C THR A 56 4.38 -5.68 5.74
N THR A 57 3.91 -6.10 4.57
CA THR A 57 2.49 -6.29 4.24
C THR A 57 2.30 -7.74 3.83
N VAL A 58 1.07 -8.25 3.70
CA VAL A 58 0.85 -9.67 3.37
C VAL A 58 1.57 -10.08 2.08
N GLY A 59 1.42 -9.32 0.99
CA GLY A 59 2.09 -9.62 -0.28
C GLY A 59 3.61 -9.55 -0.16
N LYS A 60 4.15 -8.62 0.63
CA LYS A 60 5.60 -8.54 0.86
C LYS A 60 6.11 -9.68 1.74
N PHE A 61 5.34 -10.08 2.75
CA PHE A 61 5.67 -11.20 3.62
C PHE A 61 5.76 -12.50 2.83
N LEU A 62 4.77 -12.77 1.96
CA LEU A 62 4.76 -13.93 1.06
C LEU A 62 5.98 -13.96 0.13
N LEU A 63 6.49 -12.80 -0.25
CA LEU A 63 7.72 -12.66 -1.07
C LEU A 63 8.98 -12.38 -0.23
N PHE A 64 8.97 -12.73 1.07
CA PHE A 64 10.09 -12.57 2.00
C PHE A 64 10.70 -11.17 2.04
N THR A 65 9.90 -10.14 1.73
CA THR A 65 10.30 -8.74 1.62
C THR A 65 9.91 -7.97 2.88
N ARG A 66 10.82 -7.13 3.37
CA ARG A 66 10.61 -6.23 4.50
C ARG A 66 10.73 -4.78 4.04
N VAL A 67 9.94 -3.93 4.69
CA VAL A 67 9.99 -2.47 4.57
C VAL A 67 10.81 -1.95 5.74
N VAL A 68 11.86 -1.22 5.43
CA VAL A 68 12.80 -0.69 6.43
C VAL A 68 13.14 0.77 6.14
N ARG A 69 13.61 1.49 7.15
CA ARG A 69 14.17 2.84 6.94
C ARG A 69 15.42 2.75 6.09
N ALA A 70 15.55 3.64 5.12
CA ALA A 70 16.73 3.70 4.26
C ALA A 70 18.02 4.02 5.04
N GLU A 71 17.89 4.94 6.00
CA GLU A 71 18.97 5.49 6.84
C GLU A 71 19.70 4.45 7.70
N ASP A 72 18.96 3.58 8.40
CA ASP A 72 19.52 2.70 9.44
C ASP A 72 18.94 1.28 9.41
N SER A 73 18.18 0.93 8.37
CA SER A 73 17.47 -0.35 8.25
C SER A 73 16.50 -0.65 9.40
N GLY A 74 16.16 0.34 10.23
CA GLY A 74 15.23 0.21 11.34
C GLY A 74 13.78 0.07 10.90
N ARG A 75 12.87 0.00 11.89
CA ARG A 75 11.42 -0.08 11.65
C ARG A 75 10.88 1.19 10.97
N PRO A 76 9.94 1.09 10.01
CA PRO A 76 9.25 2.27 9.48
C PRO A 76 8.59 3.09 10.59
N ARG A 77 8.73 4.42 10.54
CA ARG A 77 7.99 5.35 11.41
C ARG A 77 6.61 5.61 10.80
N PHE A 78 5.60 5.87 11.65
CA PHE A 78 4.22 6.10 11.22
C PHE A 78 4.12 7.11 10.09
N TRP A 79 4.64 8.33 10.26
CA TRP A 79 4.55 9.37 9.23
C TRP A 79 5.34 9.05 7.95
N ARG A 80 6.46 8.30 8.04
CA ARG A 80 7.17 7.82 6.84
C ARG A 80 6.32 6.79 6.08
N ALA A 81 5.62 5.91 6.79
CA ALA A 81 4.70 4.93 6.20
C ALA A 81 3.45 5.60 5.61
N VAL A 82 2.89 6.63 6.25
CA VAL A 82 1.77 7.44 5.69
C VAL A 82 2.21 8.14 4.41
N ARG A 83 3.38 8.81 4.40
CA ARG A 83 3.91 9.43 3.18
C ARG A 83 4.08 8.43 2.05
N ARG A 84 4.66 7.26 2.35
CA ARG A 84 4.78 6.16 1.37
C ARG A 84 3.43 5.69 0.84
N TRP A 85 2.42 5.61 1.71
CA TRP A 85 1.06 5.22 1.31
C TRP A 85 0.42 6.28 0.39
N LEU A 86 0.51 7.57 0.74
CA LEU A 86 0.02 8.67 -0.09
C LEU A 86 0.72 8.71 -1.46
N LEU A 87 2.04 8.54 -1.48
CA LEU A 87 2.80 8.42 -2.73
C LEU A 87 2.33 7.21 -3.55
N GLY A 88 2.01 6.08 -2.90
CA GLY A 88 1.46 4.92 -3.57
C GLY A 88 0.10 5.16 -4.23
N LEU A 89 -0.76 5.99 -3.63
CA LEU A 89 -2.07 6.34 -4.18
C LEU A 89 -1.97 7.19 -5.45
N THR A 90 -0.97 8.06 -5.55
CA THR A 90 -0.77 8.91 -6.73
C THR A 90 0.11 8.25 -7.78
N TRP A 91 1.13 7.50 -7.36
CA TRP A 91 2.13 6.90 -8.24
C TRP A 91 1.59 5.69 -9.01
N LEU A 92 0.90 4.76 -8.34
CA LEU A 92 0.43 3.53 -8.98
C LEU A 92 -0.48 3.79 -10.20
N PRO A 93 -1.45 4.73 -10.14
CA PRO A 93 -2.25 5.08 -11.31
C PRO A 93 -1.44 5.74 -12.44
N MET A 94 -0.35 6.45 -12.12
CA MET A 94 0.49 7.11 -13.11
C MET A 94 1.54 6.19 -13.73
N LEU A 95 1.74 4.98 -13.19
CA LEU A 95 2.76 4.04 -13.66
C LEU A 95 2.74 3.79 -15.19
N PRO A 96 1.58 3.63 -15.85
CA PRO A 96 1.54 3.48 -17.30
C PRO A 96 2.10 4.71 -18.03
N VAL A 97 1.85 5.91 -17.51
CA VAL A 97 2.35 7.17 -18.08
C VAL A 97 3.87 7.26 -17.93
N TRP A 98 4.42 6.95 -16.74
CA TRP A 98 5.86 6.97 -16.51
C TRP A 98 6.62 5.94 -17.34
N ASN A 99 6.04 4.74 -17.51
CA ASN A 99 6.60 3.72 -18.39
C ASN A 99 6.67 4.19 -19.85
N LEU A 100 5.71 5.01 -20.32
CA LEU A 100 5.76 5.61 -21.65
C LEU A 100 6.84 6.70 -21.77
N LEU A 101 7.19 7.35 -20.66
CA LEU A 101 8.22 8.40 -20.60
C LEU A 101 9.63 7.84 -20.36
N GLY A 102 9.77 6.56 -20.02
CA GLY A 102 11.06 5.93 -19.77
C GLY A 102 11.71 6.34 -18.44
N GLU A 103 10.93 6.86 -17.49
CA GLU A 103 11.43 7.30 -16.19
C GLU A 103 11.11 6.29 -15.08
N ASP A 104 12.15 5.85 -14.36
CA ASP A 104 11.99 5.13 -13.09
C ASP A 104 11.62 6.15 -12.01
N GLY A 105 10.34 6.21 -11.67
CA GLY A 105 9.81 7.24 -10.80
C GLY A 105 10.41 7.40 -9.40
N PRO A 106 10.12 8.55 -8.73
CA PRO A 106 10.61 8.90 -7.39
C PRO A 106 10.01 8.07 -6.23
N TYR A 107 9.38 6.92 -6.52
CA TYR A 107 8.57 6.18 -5.56
C TYR A 107 9.37 5.65 -4.36
N GLU A 108 10.60 5.16 -4.59
CA GLU A 108 11.44 4.61 -3.52
C GLU A 108 12.20 5.70 -2.75
N ASP A 109 12.56 6.81 -3.41
CA ASP A 109 13.33 7.91 -2.80
C ASP A 109 12.47 8.89 -1.98
N GLY A 110 11.19 9.07 -2.33
CA GLY A 110 10.34 10.12 -1.75
C GLY A 110 9.91 9.94 -0.28
N CYS A 111 10.12 8.76 0.32
CA CYS A 111 9.61 8.45 1.66
C CYS A 111 10.65 7.96 2.68
N GLY A 112 11.92 7.81 2.27
CA GLY A 112 13.01 7.34 3.14
C GLY A 112 12.80 5.91 3.66
N LEU A 113 12.03 5.10 2.93
CA LEU A 113 11.81 3.68 3.18
C LEU A 113 12.27 2.88 1.96
N ARG A 114 12.89 1.72 2.18
CA ARG A 114 13.33 0.82 1.12
C ARG A 114 12.82 -0.60 1.36
N TYR A 115 12.75 -1.37 0.28
CA TYR A 115 12.46 -2.81 0.36
C TYR A 115 13.76 -3.60 0.42
N VAL A 116 13.80 -4.58 1.32
CA VAL A 116 14.94 -5.49 1.48
C VAL A 116 14.43 -6.91 1.60
N ARG A 117 15.17 -7.92 1.14
CA ARG A 117 14.80 -9.29 1.48
C ARG A 117 15.09 -9.54 2.94
N SER A 118 14.27 -10.37 3.57
CA SER A 118 14.38 -10.71 4.99
C SER A 118 15.73 -11.34 5.34
N LYS A 119 16.35 -12.04 4.39
CA LYS A 119 17.67 -12.66 4.56
C LYS A 119 18.83 -11.65 4.64
N ASP A 120 18.65 -10.46 4.05
CA ASP A 120 19.69 -9.42 3.95
C ASP A 120 19.63 -8.44 5.15
N LEU A 121 18.77 -8.71 6.14
CA LEU A 121 18.60 -7.91 7.36
C LEU A 121 19.43 -8.42 8.56
N ARG A 122 20.43 -9.26 8.29
CA ARG A 122 21.31 -9.86 9.30
C ARG A 122 22.54 -9.01 9.54
#